data_AF-A0A1S2YP60-F1
#
_entry.id   AF-A0A1S2YP60-F1
#
_cell.length_a   1.000
_cell.length_b   1.000
_cell.length_c   1.000
_cell.angle_alpha   90.00
_cell.angle_beta   90.00
_cell.angle_gamma   90.00
#
_symmetry.space_group_name_H-M   'P 1'
#
loop_
_entity.id
_entity.type
_entity.pdbx_description
1 polymer ?
#
loop_
_entity_poly.entity_id
_entity_poly.type
_entity_poly.pdbx_seq_one_letter_code
_entity_poly.pdbx_strand_id
1 'polypeptide(L)' 'MAEIELKTAPVDFRFPTTNQTRHCFTRYIEFHRCTAAKGENSSECEKFAKYYRSLCPGEWVDKWNEQRDNGTFPGPL' A
#
# COMPACT_ATOMS: atom_id res chain seq x y z
N MET A 1 -9.99 20.90 18.00
CA MET A 1 -9.77 19.44 18.05
C MET A 1 -10.08 18.93 16.66
N ALA A 2 -9.14 18.24 16.00
CA ALA A 2 -9.45 17.62 14.72
C ALA A 2 -10.42 16.46 14.96
N GLU A 3 -11.53 16.43 14.23
CA GLU A 3 -12.50 15.35 14.29
C GLU A 3 -11.86 14.06 13.74
N ILE A 4 -11.86 12.99 14.53
CA ILE A 4 -11.25 11.71 14.14
C ILE A 4 -12.26 10.96 13.29
N GLU A 5 -12.09 10.97 11.96
CA GLU A 5 -12.90 10.15 11.07
C GLU A 5 -12.43 8.68 11.09
N LEU A 6 -13.25 7.78 11.64
CA LEU A 6 -13.04 6.33 11.62
C LEU A 6 -13.32 5.75 10.22
N LYS A 7 -12.28 5.64 9.39
CA LYS A 7 -12.33 5.05 8.05
C LYS A 7 -11.16 4.09 7.85
N THR A 8 -11.35 3.06 7.02
CA THR A 8 -10.33 2.06 6.66
C THR A 8 -10.40 1.72 5.17
N ALA A 9 -9.54 0.82 4.70
CA ALA A 9 -9.53 0.36 3.32
C ALA A 9 -10.89 -0.24 2.92
N PRO A 10 -11.42 0.09 1.72
CA PRO A 10 -12.67 -0.48 1.24
C PRO A 10 -12.49 -1.95 0.83
N VAL A 11 -13.61 -2.65 0.68
CA VAL A 11 -13.64 -4.01 0.14
C VAL A 11 -13.24 -3.98 -1.34
N ASP A 12 -12.27 -4.81 -1.72
CA ASP A 12 -11.85 -5.00 -3.11
C ASP A 12 -12.35 -6.37 -3.60
N PHE A 13 -13.27 -6.35 -4.56
CA PHE A 13 -13.87 -7.56 -5.13
C PHE A 13 -12.88 -8.48 -5.85
N ARG A 14 -11.66 -8.00 -6.18
CA ARG A 14 -10.57 -8.82 -6.71
C ARG A 14 -10.03 -9.82 -5.66
N PHE A 15 -10.24 -9.54 -4.36
CA PHE A 15 -9.72 -10.35 -3.25
C PHE A 15 -10.85 -10.78 -2.29
N PRO A 16 -11.80 -11.64 -2.73
CA PRO A 16 -12.97 -12.02 -1.93
C PRO A 16 -12.67 -13.06 -0.85
N THR A 17 -11.47 -13.64 -0.84
CA THR A 17 -11.10 -14.72 0.09
C THR A 17 -10.56 -14.17 1.42
N THR A 18 -10.54 -14.99 2.46
CA THR A 18 -9.97 -14.60 3.77
C THR A 18 -8.46 -14.29 3.70
N ASN A 19 -7.75 -14.83 2.71
CA ASN A 19 -6.32 -14.56 2.55
C ASN A 19 -6.07 -13.20 1.89
N GLN A 20 -5.84 -12.18 2.72
CA GLN A 20 -5.63 -10.79 2.30
C GLN A 20 -4.17 -10.45 1.97
N THR A 21 -3.24 -11.42 1.99
CA THR A 21 -1.82 -11.21 1.69
C THR A 21 -1.61 -10.60 0.30
N ARG A 22 -2.33 -11.09 -0.71
CA ARG A 22 -2.27 -10.53 -2.07
C ARG A 22 -2.85 -9.12 -2.13
N HIS A 23 -3.92 -8.85 -1.38
CA HIS A 23 -4.53 -7.52 -1.34
C HIS A 23 -3.54 -6.49 -0.77
N CYS A 24 -2.89 -6.79 0.35
CA CYS A 24 -1.83 -5.97 0.93
C CYS A 24 -0.70 -5.71 -0.09
N PHE A 25 -0.15 -6.77 -0.69
CA PHE A 25 0.96 -6.65 -1.64
C PHE A 25 0.59 -5.83 -2.89
N THR A 26 -0.61 -6.02 -3.44
CA THR A 26 -1.09 -5.24 -4.58
C THR A 26 -1.23 -3.77 -4.23
N ARG A 27 -1.75 -3.40 -3.06
CA ARG A 27 -1.89 -2.00 -2.63
C ARG A 27 -0.53 -1.32 -2.42
N TYR A 28 0.44 -2.05 -1.89
CA TYR A 28 1.81 -1.56 -1.74
C TYR A 28 2.46 -1.23 -3.10
N ILE A 29 2.31 -2.14 -4.08
CA ILE A 29 2.81 -1.92 -5.45
C ILE A 29 2.07 -0.78 -6.15
N GLU A 30 0.73 -0.72 -6.05
CA GLU A 30 -0.08 0.34 -6.65
C GLU A 30 0.34 1.72 -6.13
N PHE A 31 0.65 1.84 -4.84
CA PHE A 31 1.20 3.07 -4.28
C PHE A 31 2.52 3.47 -4.93
N HIS A 32 3.50 2.57 -4.96
CA HIS A 32 4.82 2.90 -5.49
C HIS A 32 4.85 3.13 -7.00
N ARG A 33 4.03 2.41 -7.77
CA ARG A 33 3.81 2.69 -9.19
C ARG A 33 3.19 4.07 -9.41
N CYS A 34 2.20 4.42 -8.59
CA CYS A 34 1.57 5.73 -8.64
C CYS A 34 2.59 6.84 -8.35
N THR A 35 3.40 6.67 -7.31
CA THR A 35 4.46 7.61 -6.94
C THR A 35 5.52 7.74 -8.02
N ALA A 36 5.92 6.64 -8.66
CA ALA A 36 6.88 6.65 -9.77
C ALA A 36 6.34 7.35 -11.03
N ALA A 37 5.04 7.18 -11.33
CA ALA A 37 4.42 7.75 -12.53
C ALA A 37 3.97 9.22 -12.35
N LYS A 38 3.45 9.59 -11.18
CA LYS A 38 2.82 10.90 -10.93
C LYS A 38 3.62 11.82 -9.99
N GLY A 39 4.63 11.31 -9.31
CA GLY A 39 5.41 12.03 -8.28
C GLY A 39 4.83 11.92 -6.87
N GLU A 40 5.65 12.24 -5.85
CA GLU A 40 5.38 12.01 -4.42
C GLU A 40 4.13 12.68 -3.82
N ASN A 41 3.53 13.67 -4.49
CA ASN A 41 2.47 14.51 -3.93
C ASN A 41 1.13 14.42 -4.66
N SER A 42 0.87 13.36 -5.42
CA SER A 42 -0.46 13.15 -6.00
C SER A 42 -1.44 12.67 -4.93
N SER A 43 -2.52 13.41 -4.74
CA SER A 43 -3.63 13.05 -3.84
C SER A 43 -4.28 11.71 -4.16
N GLU A 44 -4.08 11.19 -5.38
CA GLU A 44 -4.49 9.84 -5.77
C GLU A 44 -3.59 8.76 -5.16
N CYS A 45 -2.28 9.01 -5.06
CA CYS A 45 -1.34 8.06 -4.48
C CYS A 45 -1.47 7.96 -2.96
N GLU A 46 -1.82 9.06 -2.29
CA GLU A 46 -2.07 9.07 -0.83
C GLU A 46 -3.19 8.10 -0.40
N LYS A 47 -4.19 7.87 -1.26
CA LYS A 47 -5.26 6.89 -0.99
C LYS A 47 -4.69 5.48 -0.91
N PHE A 48 -3.81 5.10 -1.84
CA PHE A 48 -3.12 3.82 -1.79
C PHE A 48 -2.22 3.71 -0.57
N ALA A 49 -1.59 4.81 -0.17
CA ALA A 49 -0.79 4.86 1.05
C ALA A 49 -1.58 4.51 2.30
N LYS A 50 -2.79 5.10 2.43
CA LYS A 50 -3.71 4.76 3.53
C LYS A 50 -4.11 3.29 3.49
N TYR A 51 -4.43 2.76 2.30
CA TYR A 51 -4.92 1.38 2.18
C TYR A 51 -3.88 0.33 2.51
N TYR A 52 -2.65 0.43 1.98
CA TYR A 52 -1.63 -0.59 2.29
C TYR A 52 -1.23 -0.52 3.77
N ARG A 53 -1.20 0.67 4.40
CA ARG A 53 -0.94 0.81 5.85
C ARG A 53 -2.02 0.20 6.73
N SER A 54 -3.27 0.19 6.27
CA SER A 54 -4.38 -0.46 7.00
C SER A 54 -4.43 -1.99 6.80
N LEU A 55 -3.91 -2.50 5.68
CA LEU A 55 -4.00 -3.92 5.32
C LEU A 55 -2.74 -4.72 5.66
N CYS A 56 -1.57 -4.11 5.53
CA CYS A 56 -0.29 -4.79 5.68
C CYS A 56 0.21 -4.74 7.12
N PRO A 57 0.80 -5.84 7.64
CA PRO A 57 1.60 -5.79 8.85
C PRO A 57 2.76 -4.81 8.69
N GLY A 58 3.05 -4.01 9.72
CA GLY A 58 4.16 -3.04 9.68
C GLY A 58 5.50 -3.69 9.34
N GLU A 59 5.79 -4.85 9.93
CA GLU A 59 7.02 -5.62 9.66
C GLU A 59 7.21 -5.96 8.17
N TRP A 60 6.12 -6.25 7.44
CA TRP A 60 6.22 -6.56 6.01
C TRP A 60 6.55 -5.32 5.20
N VAL A 61 5.92 -4.21 5.53
CA VAL A 61 6.17 -2.92 4.88
C VAL A 61 7.62 -2.50 5.09
N ASP A 62 8.13 -2.61 6.32
CA ASP A 62 9.50 -2.25 6.66
C ASP A 62 10.51 -3.11 5.88
N LYS A 63 10.31 -4.44 5.86
CA LYS A 63 11.15 -5.36 5.06
C LYS A 63 11.11 -5.06 3.57
N TRP A 64 9.95 -4.73 3.02
CA TRP A 64 9.84 -4.38 1.60
C TRP A 64 10.50 -3.02 1.30
N ASN A 65 10.42 -2.06 2.22
CA ASN A 65 11.13 -0.78 2.08
C ASN A 65 12.65 -1.01 2.05
N GLU A 66 13.19 -1.78 3.00
CA GLU A 66 14.61 -2.14 3.02
C GLU A 66 15.05 -2.86 1.73
N GLN A 67 14.24 -3.82 1.24
CA GLN A 67 14.52 -4.50 -0.02
C GLN A 67 14.49 -3.56 -1.22
N ARG A 68 13.66 -2.51 -1.20
CA ARG A 68 13.60 -1.52 -2.28
C ARG A 68 14.79 -0.58 -2.24
N ASP A 69 15.19 -0.13 -1.06
CA ASP A 69 16.37 0.72 -0.87
C ASP A 69 17.66 -0.03 -1.28
N ASN A 70 17.70 -1.34 -1.02
CA ASN A 70 18.78 -2.22 -1.45
C ASN A 70 18.69 -2.66 -2.92
N GLY A 71 17.62 -2.33 -3.65
CA GLY A 71 17.40 -2.76 -5.03
C GLY A 71 17.12 -4.25 -5.23
N THR A 72 16.79 -4.99 -4.17
CA THR A 72 16.54 -6.44 -4.18
C THR A 72 15.06 -6.81 -4.12
N PHE A 73 14.15 -5.84 -4.26
CA PHE A 73 12.71 -6.09 -4.18
C PHE A 73 12.22 -6.94 -5.38
N PRO A 74 11.58 -8.10 -5.14
CA PRO A 74 11.20 -9.02 -6.21
C PRO A 74 9.89 -8.64 -6.93
N GLY A 75 9.18 -7.61 -6.43
CA GLY A 75 7.90 -7.20 -6.99
C GLY A 75 8.03 -6.20 -8.16
N PRO A 76 7.02 -6.12 -9.03
CA PRO A 76 7.07 -5.28 -10.21
C PRO A 76 6.72 -3.81 -9.87
N LEU A 77 7.73 -3.01 -9.55
CA LEU A 77 7.62 -1.56 -9.28
C LEU A 77 7.68 -0.73 -10.55
#